data_AF-A0A6M3HT89-F1
#
_entry.id   AF-A0A6M3HT89-F1
#
_cell.length_a   1.000
_cell.length_b   1.000
_cell.length_c   1.000
_cell.angle_alpha   90.00
_cell.angle_beta   90.00
_cell.angle_gamma   90.00
#
_symmetry.space_group_name_H-M   'P 1'
#
loop_
_entity.id
_entity.type
_entity.pdbx_description
1 polymer ?
#
loop_
_entity_poly.entity_id
_entity_poly.type
_entity_poly.pdbx_seq_one_letter_code
_entity_poly.pdbx_strand_id
1 'polypeptide(L)' 'MYGSGEAFIRLVQQEIVTDLKDKKFVLFGYGKVGRGVAKYLTKAGAKISVVEITPNTLMES' A
#
# COMPACT_ATOMS: atom_id res chain seq x y z
N MET A 1 8.40 -10.46 -4.85
CA MET A 1 8.85 -9.39 -5.76
C MET A 1 8.34 -8.07 -5.19
N TYR A 2 9.22 -7.25 -4.61
CA TYR A 2 8.85 -6.09 -3.78
C TYR A 2 9.10 -4.72 -4.44
N GLY A 3 9.62 -4.70 -5.68
CA GLY A 3 10.00 -3.45 -6.36
C GLY A 3 8.84 -2.47 -6.57
N SER A 4 7.62 -2.96 -6.81
CA SER A 4 6.46 -2.09 -7.04
C SER A 4 6.03 -1.31 -5.79
N GLY A 5 6.13 -1.91 -4.60
CA GLY A 5 5.77 -1.24 -3.34
C GLY A 5 6.75 -0.14 -2.98
N GLU A 6 8.05 -0.42 -3.11
CA GLU A 6 9.12 0.54 -2.82
C GLU A 6 9.11 1.73 -3.80
N ALA A 7 8.95 1.46 -5.10
CA ALA A 7 8.87 2.51 -6.12
C ALA A 7 7.63 3.40 -5.93
N PHE A 8 6.49 2.81 -5.55
CA PHE A 8 5.27 3.57 -5.25
C PHE A 8 5.49 4.54 -4.09
N ILE A 9 6.03 4.07 -2.97
CA ILE A 9 6.30 4.94 -1.81
C ILE A 9 7.25 6.07 -2.17
N ARG A 10 8.33 5.76 -2.89
CA ARG A 10 9.30 6.79 -3.31
C ARG A 10 8.62 7.91 -4.11
N LEU A 11 7.80 7.56 -5.10
CA LEU A 11 7.08 8.54 -5.91
C LEU A 11 6.12 9.37 -5.06
N VAL A 12 5.32 8.74 -4.20
CA VAL A 12 4.38 9.46 -3.33
C VAL A 12 5.11 10.44 -2.42
N GLN A 13 6.25 10.04 -1.86
CA GLN A 13 7.03 10.91 -0.98
C GLN A 13 7.70 12.08 -1.70
N GLN A 14 8.06 11.90 -2.96
CA GLN A 14 8.68 12.94 -3.78
C GLN A 14 7.66 13.93 -4.33
N GLU A 15 6.53 13.45 -4.82
CA GLU A 15 5.62 14.25 -5.65
C GLU A 15 4.34 14.68 -4.93
N ILE A 16 3.96 14.00 -3.84
CA ILE A 16 2.63 14.18 -3.21
C ILE A 16 2.77 14.58 -1.75
N VAL A 17 3.46 13.78 -0.94
CA VAL A 17 3.54 13.98 0.51
C VAL A 17 4.78 13.34 1.12
N THR A 18 5.69 14.16 1.63
CA THR A 18 7.00 13.71 2.14
C THR A 18 6.89 12.75 3.33
N ASP A 19 6.02 13.02 4.30
CA ASP A 19 5.78 12.16 5.46
C ASP A 19 4.42 11.46 5.38
N LEU A 20 4.48 10.12 5.38
CA LEU A 20 3.34 9.23 5.26
C LEU A 20 2.70 8.87 6.61
N LYS A 21 3.31 9.25 7.73
CA LYS A 21 2.79 8.97 9.06
C LYS A 21 1.37 9.49 9.23
N ASP A 22 0.48 8.60 9.69
CA ASP A 22 -0.95 8.85 9.92
C ASP A 22 -1.77 9.25 8.68
N LYS A 23 -1.17 9.30 7.48
CA LYS A 23 -1.88 9.56 6.23
C LYS A 23 -2.76 8.37 5.88
N LYS A 24 -3.95 8.66 5.34
CA LYS A 24 -4.96 7.66 5.02
C LYS A 24 -4.94 7.36 3.53
N PHE A 25 -4.85 6.08 3.19
CA PHE A 25 -4.89 5.59 1.82
C PHE A 25 -6.03 4.58 1.65
N VAL A 26 -6.70 4.65 0.51
CA VAL A 26 -7.55 3.57 0.02
C VAL A 26 -6.80 2.85 -1.09
N LEU A 27 -6.64 1.54 -0.95
CA LEU A 27 -5.97 0.69 -1.94
C LEU A 27 -6.99 -0.23 -2.59
N PHE A 28 -7.12 -0.13 -3.91
CA PHE A 28 -7.94 -1.04 -4.71
C PHE A 28 -7.06 -2.18 -5.22
N GLY A 29 -7.44 -3.41 -4.88
CA GLY A 29 -6.71 -4.63 -5.23
C GLY A 29 -5.69 -5.06 -4.17
N TYR A 30 -5.73 -6.35 -3.81
CA TYR A 30 -4.89 -6.98 -2.78
C TYR A 30 -4.22 -8.29 -3.24
N GLY A 31 -3.94 -8.39 -4.55
CA GLY A 31 -3.04 -9.40 -5.11
C GLY A 31 -1.56 -9.10 -4.81
N LYS A 32 -0.64 -9.70 -5.58
CA LYS A 32 0.82 -9.58 -5.37
C LYS A 32 1.31 -8.12 -5.26
N VAL A 33 0.83 -7.25 -6.15
CA VAL A 33 1.24 -5.82 -6.19
C VAL A 33 0.62 -5.06 -5.03
N GLY A 34 -0.70 -5.19 -4.81
CA GLY A 34 -1.41 -4.53 -3.73
C GLY A 34 -0.82 -4.86 -2.36
N ARG A 35 -0.49 -6.13 -2.11
CA ARG A 35 0.21 -6.56 -0.88
C ARG A 35 1.58 -5.89 -0.72
N GLY A 36 2.32 -5.74 -1.82
CA GLY A 36 3.58 -4.99 -1.81
C GLY A 36 3.37 -3.52 -1.43
N VAL A 37 2.42 -2.84 -2.07
CA VAL A 37 2.11 -1.43 -1.76
C VAL A 37 1.65 -1.27 -0.31
N ALA A 38 0.71 -2.10 0.14
CA ALA A 38 0.19 -2.05 1.50
C ALA A 38 1.28 -2.28 2.55
N LYS A 39 2.15 -3.29 2.35
CA LYS A 39 3.29 -3.56 3.24
C LYS A 39 4.17 -2.32 3.42
N TYR A 40 4.51 -1.64 2.34
CA TYR A 40 5.41 -0.49 2.40
C TYR A 40 4.73 0.78 2.94
N LEU A 41 3.46 1.01 2.61
CA LEU A 41 2.66 2.10 3.20
C LEU A 41 2.52 1.93 4.72
N THR A 42 2.18 0.72 5.20
CA THR A 42 2.07 0.44 6.63
C THR A 42 3.42 0.59 7.33
N LYS A 43 4.52 0.12 6.70
CA LYS A 43 5.88 0.31 7.22
C LYS A 43 6.25 1.80 7.33
N ALA A 44 5.74 2.65 6.44
CA ALA A 44 5.92 4.10 6.46
C ALA A 44 4.97 4.82 7.45
N GLY A 45 4.16 4.10 8.22
CA GLY A 45 3.26 4.67 9.23
C GLY A 45 1.92 5.17 8.69
N ALA A 46 1.58 4.85 7.44
CA ALA A 46 0.28 5.18 6.88
C ALA A 46 -0.83 4.25 7.41
N LYS A 47 -2.07 4.74 7.36
CA LYS A 47 -3.29 3.97 7.62
C LYS A 47 -3.91 3.59 6.29
N ILE A 48 -4.25 2.31 6.12
CA ILE A 48 -4.71 1.78 4.83
C ILE A 48 -6.06 1.10 5.01
N SER A 49 -6.96 1.37 4.07
CA SER A 49 -8.16 0.57 3.85
C SER A 49 -8.06 -0.09 2.47
N VAL A 50 -8.30 -1.40 2.42
CA VAL A 50 -8.18 -2.17 1.18
C VAL A 50 -9.58 -2.49 0.66
N VAL A 51 -9.78 -2.29 -0.64
CA VAL A 51 -10.98 -2.68 -1.37
C VAL A 51 -10.59 -3.77 -2.35
N GLU A 52 -11.20 -4.95 -2.21
CA GLU A 52 -10.91 -6.11 -3.04
C GLU A 52 -12.22 -6.83 -3.38
N ILE A 53 -12.33 -7.27 -4.63
CA ILE A 53 -13.50 -7.98 -5.15
C ILE A 53 -13.39 -9.49 -4.96
N THR A 54 -12.17 -10.00 -4.80
CA THR A 54 -11.87 -11.42 -4.64
C THR A 54 -11.77 -11.77 -3.15
N PRO A 55 -12.69 -12.56 -2.58
CA PRO A 55 -12.72 -12.82 -1.14
C PRO A 55 -11.43 -13.48 -0.61
N ASN A 56 -10.85 -14.40 -1.37
CA ASN A 56 -9.72 -15.23 -0.91
C ASN A 56 -8.43 -14.43 -0.69
N THR A 57 -8.23 -13.31 -1.37
CA THR A 57 -6.98 -12.54 -1.25
C THR A 57 -6.87 -11.75 0.05
N LEU A 58 -7.97 -11.56 0.78
CA LEU A 58 -8.00 -10.85 2.07
C LEU A 58 -7.70 -11.76 3.28
N MET A 59 -7.85 -13.08 3.12
CA MET A 59 -7.66 -14.04 4.23
C MET A 59 -6.21 -14.53 4.39
N GLU A 60 -5.31 -14.22 3.45
CA GLU A 60 -3.90 -14.64 3.47
C GLU A 60 -2.97 -13.66 4.25
N SER A 61 -3.49 -12.98 5.28
CA SER A 61 -2.73 -11.96 6.03
C SER A 61 -1.69 -12.55 6.97
#